data_AF-D5ZRJ2-F1
#
_entry.id   AF-D5ZRJ2-F1
#
_cell.length_a   1.000
_cell.length_b   1.000
_cell.length_c   1.000
_cell.angle_alpha   90.00
_cell.angle_beta   90.00
_cell.angle_gamma   90.00
#
_symmetry.space_group_name_H-M   'P 1'
#
loop_
_entity.id
_entity.type
_entity.pdbx_description
1 polymer ?
#
loop_
_entity_poly.entity_id
_entity_poly.type
_entity_poly.pdbx_seq_one_letter_code
_entity_poly.pdbx_strand_id
1 'polypeptide(L)'
;MGGAVRDARAERGAGRAGRQAGASALSESAVSEVRGLTVASAFAGMRNVAPVVFRAGCPDCRERFELAASALRLAIGASSRTTFYSFTCPGCGAAVRKPAGERIVELLTGGGVRTLRLHSTV
;
A
#
# COMPACT_ATOMS: atom_id res chain seq x y z
N MET A 1 -18.32 -12.14 -33.69
CA MET A 1 -19.00 -11.86 -32.41
C MET A 1 -17.94 -11.68 -31.32
N GLY A 2 -17.23 -10.57 -31.13
CA GLY A 2 -17.37 -9.20 -31.62
C GLY A 2 -18.00 -8.27 -30.58
N GLY A 3 -17.22 -7.79 -29.59
CA GLY A 3 -17.59 -6.66 -28.72
C GLY A 3 -17.30 -6.92 -27.23
N ALA A 4 -16.82 -5.99 -26.41
CA ALA A 4 -16.27 -4.66 -26.65
C ALA A 4 -15.41 -4.33 -25.42
N VAL A 5 -14.19 -3.88 -25.68
CA VAL A 5 -13.35 -3.11 -24.76
C VAL A 5 -14.05 -1.80 -24.43
N ARG A 6 -14.16 -1.45 -23.15
CA ARG A 6 -14.47 -0.08 -22.72
C ARG A 6 -13.51 0.33 -21.60
N ASP A 7 -12.49 1.05 -22.04
CA ASP A 7 -11.71 2.01 -21.27
C ASP A 7 -12.61 2.92 -20.43
N ALA A 8 -12.25 3.08 -19.15
CA ALA A 8 -12.68 4.21 -18.33
C ALA A 8 -11.42 4.91 -17.80
N ARG A 9 -10.99 5.93 -18.56
CA ARG A 9 -9.85 6.81 -18.29
C ARG A 9 -10.40 8.21 -18.06
N ALA A 10 -10.48 8.64 -16.80
CA ALA A 10 -10.62 10.01 -16.28
C ALA A 10 -10.93 9.84 -14.78
N GLU A 11 -10.25 10.47 -13.83
CA GLU A 11 -10.21 11.92 -13.68
C GLU A 11 -8.87 12.44 -13.12
N ARG A 12 -8.44 13.56 -13.71
CA ARG A 12 -7.44 14.46 -13.14
C ARG A 12 -8.14 15.34 -12.11
N GLY A 13 -7.75 15.23 -10.85
CA GLY A 13 -8.07 16.20 -9.80
C GLY A 13 -6.80 16.92 -9.38
N ALA A 14 -6.49 18.02 -10.05
CA ALA A 14 -5.50 18.99 -9.61
C ALA A 14 -6.11 19.83 -8.46
N GLY A 15 -5.55 19.71 -7.26
CA GLY A 15 -6.02 20.40 -6.05
C GLY A 15 -4.87 21.05 -5.28
N ARG A 16 -4.48 22.23 -5.75
CA ARG A 16 -4.04 23.43 -5.01
C ARG A 16 -3.24 23.28 -3.70
N ALA A 17 -1.96 23.64 -3.80
CA ALA A 17 -1.19 24.51 -2.92
C ALA A 17 -1.56 24.56 -1.42
N GLY A 18 -0.76 23.88 -0.60
CA GLY A 18 -0.60 24.13 0.84
C GLY A 18 0.82 24.60 1.11
N ARG A 19 1.04 25.91 1.00
CA ARG A 19 2.25 26.65 1.36
C ARG A 19 2.45 26.55 2.87
N GLN A 20 3.53 25.92 3.33
CA GLN A 20 4.03 26.13 4.70
C GLN A 20 5.52 26.41 4.62
N ALA A 21 5.80 27.71 4.54
CA ALA A 21 7.10 28.30 4.77
C ALA A 21 7.52 28.06 6.23
N GLY A 22 8.82 27.93 6.42
CA GLY A 22 9.42 27.64 7.72
C GLY A 22 9.17 28.71 8.77
N ALA A 23 9.28 28.26 10.02
CA ALA A 23 9.77 29.06 11.11
C ALA A 23 10.99 28.34 11.68
N SER A 24 12.16 28.89 11.40
CA SER A 24 13.29 28.78 12.31
C SER A 24 12.83 29.35 13.65
N ALA A 25 12.72 28.51 14.67
CA ALA A 25 12.82 28.95 16.05
C ALA A 25 13.98 28.18 16.67
N LEU A 26 14.96 28.96 17.10
CA LEU A 26 16.16 28.54 17.78
C LEU A 26 15.81 27.92 19.13
N SER A 27 16.61 26.91 19.50
CA SER A 27 17.10 26.65 20.86
C SER A 27 16.19 26.97 22.04
N GLU A 28 15.49 25.94 22.50
CA GLU A 28 15.27 25.74 23.93
C GLU A 28 15.87 24.40 24.33
N SER A 29 17.12 24.47 24.78
CA SER A 29 17.72 23.45 25.62
C SER A 29 16.93 23.38 26.91
N ALA A 30 16.10 22.34 27.06
CA ALA A 30 15.63 21.90 28.35
C ALA A 30 15.77 20.37 28.43
N VAL A 31 16.95 19.96 28.84
CA VAL A 31 17.23 18.65 29.44
C VAL A 31 16.33 18.47 30.67
N SER A 32 15.17 17.83 30.55
CA SER A 32 14.46 17.28 31.72
C SER A 32 13.28 16.38 31.35
N GLU A 33 13.54 15.24 30.71
CA GLU A 33 12.70 14.04 30.94
C GLU A 33 13.57 12.78 30.75
N VAL A 34 14.36 12.45 31.76
CA VAL A 34 14.46 11.04 32.13
C VAL A 34 13.15 10.69 32.83
N ARG A 35 12.03 10.76 32.10
CA ARG A 35 10.70 10.43 32.59
C ARG A 35 10.24 9.21 31.83
N GLY A 36 10.67 8.06 32.36
CA GLY A 36 10.32 6.75 31.85
C GLY A 36 10.95 6.47 30.50
N LEU A 37 12.09 5.79 30.52
CA LEU A 37 12.37 4.81 29.48
C LEU A 37 11.23 3.79 29.46
N THR A 38 10.14 4.11 28.76
CA THR A 38 9.02 3.20 28.65
C THR A 38 9.43 2.07 27.71
N VAL A 39 9.01 0.85 28.03
CA VAL A 39 9.26 -0.30 27.16
C VAL A 39 8.71 -0.03 25.74
N ALA A 40 7.67 0.80 25.59
CA ALA A 40 7.18 1.21 24.27
C ALA A 40 8.23 1.96 23.42
N SER A 41 9.01 2.88 23.99
CA SER A 41 10.02 3.65 23.24
C SER A 41 11.27 2.83 22.92
N ALA A 42 11.63 1.87 23.79
CA ALA A 42 12.73 0.94 23.53
C ALA A 42 12.46 0.02 22.31
N PHE A 43 11.20 -0.31 22.04
CA PHE A 43 10.80 -1.23 20.95
C PHE A 43 10.24 -0.49 19.72
N ALA A 44 10.05 0.83 19.79
CA ALA A 44 9.51 1.63 18.68
C ALA A 44 10.36 1.53 17.39
N GLY A 45 11.67 1.29 17.51
CA GLY A 45 12.59 1.10 16.39
C GLY A 45 12.77 -0.36 15.92
N MET A 46 12.30 -1.35 16.68
CA MET A 46 12.53 -2.78 16.38
C MET A 46 11.54 -3.38 15.37
N ARG A 47 10.87 -2.53 14.58
CA ARG A 47 9.98 -2.97 13.49
C ARG A 47 10.68 -3.13 12.15
N ASN A 48 12.01 -3.24 12.13
CA ASN A 48 12.75 -3.57 10.91
C ASN A 48 12.64 -5.08 10.63
N VAL A 49 11.42 -5.50 10.28
CA VAL A 49 11.19 -6.79 9.64
C VAL A 49 11.79 -6.64 8.24
N ALA A 50 12.69 -7.56 7.85
CA ALA A 50 13.26 -7.58 6.51
C ALA A 50 12.13 -7.40 5.47
N PRO A 51 12.30 -6.53 4.46
CA PRO A 51 11.23 -6.20 3.56
C PRO A 51 10.80 -7.47 2.82
N VAL A 52 9.58 -7.95 3.11
CA VAL A 52 8.98 -9.07 2.38
C VAL A 52 8.80 -8.61 0.93
N VAL A 53 9.52 -9.28 0.03
CA VAL A 53 9.45 -9.03 -1.41
C VAL A 53 8.47 -10.02 -2.05
N PHE A 54 7.55 -9.48 -2.83
CA PHE A 54 6.53 -10.22 -3.55
C PHE A 54 6.84 -10.21 -5.04
N ARG A 55 6.92 -11.40 -5.64
CA ARG A 55 7.13 -11.54 -7.08
C ARG A 55 5.81 -11.40 -7.82
N ALA A 56 5.70 -10.40 -8.68
CA ALA A 56 4.52 -10.16 -9.50
C ALA A 56 4.90 -10.09 -10.99
N GLY A 57 4.12 -10.79 -11.83
CA GLY A 57 4.19 -10.65 -13.28
C GLY A 57 3.11 -9.69 -13.80
N CYS A 58 3.52 -8.71 -14.61
CA CYS A 58 2.60 -7.84 -15.32
C CYS A 58 2.03 -8.58 -16.55
N PRO A 59 0.70 -8.63 -16.75
CA PRO A 59 0.11 -9.26 -17.93
C PRO A 59 0.34 -8.45 -19.22
N ASP A 60 0.54 -7.13 -19.12
CA ASP A 60 0.72 -6.23 -20.26
C ASP A 60 2.13 -6.32 -20.86
N CYS A 61 3.18 -6.08 -20.05
CA CYS A 61 4.57 -6.13 -20.52
C CYS A 61 5.24 -7.50 -20.32
N ARG A 62 4.56 -8.46 -19.66
CA ARG A 62 5.05 -9.82 -19.34
C ARG A 62 6.31 -9.88 -18.48
N GLU A 63 6.75 -8.75 -17.98
CA GLU A 63 7.93 -8.63 -17.14
C GLU A 63 7.63 -9.01 -15.69
N ARG A 64 8.66 -9.50 -15.00
CA ARG A 64 8.59 -9.96 -13.61
C ARG A 64 9.25 -8.93 -12.73
N PHE A 65 8.53 -8.47 -11.72
CA PHE A 65 9.02 -7.46 -10.78
C PHE A 65 8.93 -7.98 -9.35
N GLU A 66 9.85 -7.49 -8.53
CA GLU A 66 9.82 -7.67 -7.09
C GLU A 66 9.21 -6.41 -6.47
N LEU A 67 8.10 -6.58 -5.77
CA LEU A 67 7.33 -5.50 -5.17
C LEU A 67 7.39 -5.62 -3.65
N ALA A 68 7.61 -4.50 -2.97
CA ALA A 68 7.45 -4.42 -1.52
C ALA A 68 5.97 -4.50 -1.14
N ALA A 69 5.69 -4.87 0.12
CA ALA A 69 4.33 -4.90 0.67
C ALA A 69 3.56 -3.57 0.49
N SER A 70 4.27 -2.44 0.50
CA SER A 70 3.70 -1.10 0.31
C SER A 70 3.23 -0.79 -1.12
N ALA A 71 3.76 -1.51 -2.12
CA ALA A 71 3.38 -1.34 -3.53
C ALA A 71 2.12 -2.15 -3.90
N LEU A 72 1.76 -3.12 -3.06
CA LEU A 72 0.57 -3.95 -3.21
C LEU A 72 -0.59 -3.39 -2.38
N ARG A 73 -1.80 -3.58 -2.88
CA ARG A 73 -3.04 -3.25 -2.16
C ARG A 73 -3.97 -4.44 -2.19
N LEU A 74 -4.37 -4.92 -1.03
CA LEU A 74 -5.32 -6.02 -0.88
C LEU A 74 -6.68 -5.43 -0.52
N ALA A 75 -7.71 -5.74 -1.31
CA ALA A 75 -9.10 -5.42 -1.00
C ALA A 75 -9.83 -6.71 -0.65
N ILE A 76 -10.37 -6.81 0.56
CA ILE A 76 -11.12 -7.98 1.04
C ILE A 76 -12.60 -7.64 1.06
N GLY A 77 -13.40 -8.37 0.28
CA GLY A 77 -14.86 -8.25 0.29
C GLY A 77 -15.53 -9.30 1.17
N ALA A 78 -16.86 -9.43 1.06
CA ALA A 78 -17.65 -10.39 1.83
C ALA A 78 -17.36 -11.87 1.46
N SER A 79 -16.83 -12.12 0.25
CA SER A 79 -16.45 -13.44 -0.25
C SER A 79 -15.12 -13.40 -1.01
N SER A 80 -14.48 -14.56 -1.22
CA SER A 80 -13.26 -14.69 -2.03
C SER A 80 -13.41 -14.16 -3.47
N ARG A 81 -14.62 -14.25 -4.04
CA ARG A 81 -14.96 -13.69 -5.36
C ARG A 81 -14.94 -12.15 -5.39
N THR A 82 -15.10 -11.52 -4.24
CA THR A 82 -15.07 -10.05 -4.08
C THR A 82 -13.74 -9.54 -3.51
N THR A 83 -12.75 -10.43 -3.38
CA THR A 83 -11.43 -10.13 -2.82
C THR A 83 -10.40 -10.07 -3.95
N PHE A 84 -9.68 -8.95 -4.02
CA PHE A 84 -8.76 -8.66 -5.11
C PHE A 84 -7.51 -8.00 -4.57
N TYR A 85 -6.35 -8.32 -5.15
CA TYR A 85 -5.16 -7.51 -4.98
C TYR A 85 -4.88 -6.71 -6.25
N SER A 86 -4.31 -5.52 -6.07
CA SER A 86 -3.91 -4.66 -7.16
C SER A 86 -2.52 -4.08 -6.94
N PHE A 87 -1.80 -3.89 -8.03
CA PHE A 87 -0.51 -3.22 -8.05
C PHE A 87 -0.35 -2.43 -9.34
N THR A 88 0.54 -1.44 -9.31
CA THR A 88 0.95 -0.69 -10.50
C THR A 88 2.26 -1.28 -11.00
N CYS A 89 2.31 -1.66 -12.28
CA CYS A 89 3.53 -2.16 -12.89
C CYS A 89 4.57 -1.03 -13.02
N PRO A 90 5.79 -1.18 -12.48
CA PRO A 90 6.82 -0.13 -12.60
C PRO A 90 7.41 -0.02 -14.01
N GLY A 91 7.37 -1.08 -14.82
CA GLY A 91 7.84 -1.03 -16.22
C GLY A 91 6.93 -0.25 -17.17
N CYS A 92 5.63 -0.59 -17.22
CA CYS A 92 4.68 0.02 -18.15
C CYS A 92 3.64 0.96 -17.51
N GLY A 93 3.59 1.07 -16.19
CA GLY A 93 2.59 1.89 -15.48
C GLY A 93 1.17 1.31 -15.43
N ALA A 94 0.94 0.10 -15.94
CA ALA A 94 -0.39 -0.51 -15.98
C ALA A 94 -0.88 -0.89 -14.57
N ALA A 95 -2.16 -0.64 -14.29
CA ALA A 95 -2.81 -1.05 -13.05
C ALA A 95 -3.36 -2.48 -13.19
N VAL A 96 -2.69 -3.44 -12.57
CA VAL A 96 -3.02 -4.86 -12.67
C VAL A 96 -3.92 -5.25 -11.50
N ARG A 97 -5.02 -5.95 -11.78
CA ARG A 97 -5.94 -6.50 -10.77
C ARG A 97 -5.99 -8.02 -10.89
N LYS A 98 -5.84 -8.72 -9.76
CA LYS A 98 -5.88 -10.18 -9.71
C LYS A 98 -6.77 -10.63 -8.55
N PRO A 99 -7.59 -11.69 -8.73
CA PRO A 99 -8.38 -12.24 -7.64
C PRO A 99 -7.47 -12.81 -6.57
N ALA A 100 -7.81 -12.56 -5.30
CA ALA A 100 -7.07 -13.05 -4.15
C ALA A 100 -7.83 -14.23 -3.54
N GLY A 101 -7.34 -15.45 -3.77
CA GLY A 101 -7.79 -16.64 -3.03
C GLY A 101 -7.31 -16.61 -1.58
N GLU A 102 -7.86 -17.47 -0.73
CA GLU A 102 -7.59 -17.52 0.71
C GLU A 102 -6.09 -17.56 1.03
N ARG A 103 -5.33 -18.45 0.37
CA ARG A 103 -3.88 -18.56 0.56
C ARG A 103 -3.11 -17.28 0.18
N ILE A 104 -3.57 -16.54 -0.83
CA ILE A 104 -2.95 -15.27 -1.22
C ILE A 104 -3.27 -14.18 -0.20
N VAL A 105 -4.49 -14.17 0.34
CA VAL A 105 -4.90 -13.24 1.41
C VAL A 105 -4.02 -13.43 2.64
N GLU A 106 -3.82 -14.67 3.08
CA GLU A 106 -2.96 -15.01 4.21
C GLU A 106 -1.53 -14.50 4.01
N LEU A 107 -0.93 -14.79 2.86
CA LEU A 107 0.44 -14.38 2.54
C LEU A 107 0.60 -12.86 2.50
N LEU A 108 -0.34 -12.15 1.86
CA LEU A 108 -0.26 -10.69 1.74
C LEU A 108 -0.53 -10.01 3.10
N THR A 109 -1.48 -10.53 3.88
CA THR A 109 -1.79 -10.00 5.21
C THR A 109 -0.64 -10.25 6.19
N GLY A 110 -0.07 -11.46 6.18
CA GLY A 110 1.09 -11.81 7.00
C GLY A 110 2.35 -11.02 6.64
N GLY A 111 2.51 -10.65 5.37
CA GLY A 111 3.62 -9.81 4.90
C GLY A 111 3.39 -8.30 5.05
N GLY A 112 2.31 -7.86 5.70
CA GLY A 112 2.08 -6.45 6.03
C GLY A 112 1.56 -5.58 4.87
N VAL A 113 0.94 -6.18 3.86
CA VAL A 113 0.28 -5.44 2.77
C VAL A 113 -0.88 -4.63 3.34
N ARG A 114 -1.09 -3.42 2.81
CA ARG A 114 -2.22 -2.58 3.22
C ARG A 114 -3.53 -3.23 2.78
N THR A 115 -4.32 -3.63 3.77
CA THR A 115 -5.61 -4.27 3.57
C THR A 115 -6.74 -3.24 3.67
N LEU A 116 -7.54 -3.15 2.62
CA LEU A 116 -8.79 -2.41 2.59
C LEU A 116 -9.95 -3.39 2.72
N ARG A 117 -10.82 -3.19 3.71
CA ARG A 117 -12.02 -4.00 3.85
C ARG A 117 -13.18 -3.31 3.14
N LEU A 118 -13.73 -3.97 2.13
CA LEU A 118 -14.87 -3.47 1.38
C LEU A 118 -16.14 -3.84 2.14
N HIS A 119 -16.85 -2.83 2.63
CA HIS A 119 -18.19 -3.01 3.17
C HIS A 119 -19.14 -3.02 1.98
N SER A 120 -19.83 -4.14 1.75
CA SER A 120 -20.90 -4.20 0.76
C SER A 120 -22.09 -3.41 1.30
N THR A 121 -22.30 -2.19 0.80
CA THR A 121 -23.57 -1.49 0.96
C THR A 121 -24.49 -2.07 -0.12
N VAL A 122 -25.23 -3.12 0.24
CA VAL A 122 -26.37 -3.64 -0.53
C VAL A 122 -27.62 -2.95 -0.03
#